data_AF-A0A6G0Q664-F1
#
_entry.id   AF-A0A6G0Q664-F1
#
_cell.length_a   1.000
_cell.length_b   1.000
_cell.length_c   1.000
_cell.angle_alpha   90.00
_cell.angle_beta   90.00
_cell.angle_gamma   90.00
#
_symmetry.space_group_name_H-M   'P 1'
#
loop_
_entity.id
_entity.type
_entity.pdbx_description
1 polymer ?
#
loop_
_entity_poly.entity_id
_entity_poly.type
_entity_poly.pdbx_seq_one_letter_code
_entity_poly.pdbx_strand_id
1 'polypeptide(L)'
;MARWLSFFAEYNFTVEYKPGKQNALADALSRRPDYELAHLAYLESPLYELIREAYAGDDDLAGLVEALSAPNKVVELTARQRSRLHRYSVVEGLLYCQVEGGDEPRIVVPNDEDLRHRVLYEAHDTPLSGHLGREKTYTSVARNFW
;
A
#
# COMPACT_ATOMS: atom_id res chain seq x y z
N MET A 1 -0.22 26.24 4.79
CA MET A 1 -1.01 26.86 3.70
C MET A 1 -0.18 27.48 2.57
N ALA A 2 1.17 27.52 2.60
CA ALA A 2 1.93 28.27 1.59
C ALA A 2 2.03 27.63 0.19
N ARG A 3 1.93 26.29 0.07
CA ARG A 3 2.18 25.58 -1.20
C ARG A 3 1.13 25.83 -2.29
N TRP A 4 -0.10 26.19 -1.92
CA TRP A 4 -1.23 26.30 -2.83
C TRP A 4 -1.68 27.75 -3.10
N LEU A 5 -1.03 28.73 -2.47
CA LEU A 5 -1.42 30.14 -2.55
C LEU A 5 -1.34 30.69 -3.98
N SER A 6 -0.29 30.34 -4.73
CA SER A 6 -0.15 30.74 -6.14
C SER A 6 -1.25 30.14 -7.03
N PHE A 7 -1.62 28.87 -6.80
CA PHE A 7 -2.69 28.20 -7.54
C PHE A 7 -4.06 28.84 -7.26
N PHE A 8 -4.37 29.15 -6.00
CA PHE A 8 -5.64 29.77 -5.64
C PHE A 8 -5.75 31.24 -6.05
N ALA A 9 -4.63 31.96 -6.19
CA ALA A 9 -4.61 33.36 -6.61
C ALA A 9 -5.13 33.58 -8.04
N GLU A 10 -5.22 32.52 -8.85
CA GLU A 10 -5.80 32.57 -10.20
C GLU A 10 -7.34 32.61 -10.20
N TYR A 11 -7.98 32.33 -9.05
CA TYR A 11 -9.42 32.23 -8.91
C TYR A 11 -9.98 33.31 -7.98
N ASN A 12 -11.11 33.90 -8.38
CA ASN A 12 -11.90 34.76 -7.50
C ASN A 12 -12.95 33.93 -6.77
N PHE A 13 -12.72 33.64 -5.48
CA PHE A 13 -13.64 32.85 -4.66
C PHE A 13 -13.78 33.43 -3.25
N THR A 14 -14.88 33.05 -2.58
CA THR A 14 -15.10 33.28 -1.16
C THR A 14 -15.11 31.95 -0.43
N VAL A 15 -14.53 31.91 0.78
CA VAL A 15 -14.54 30.71 1.62
C VAL A 15 -15.76 30.79 2.53
N GLU A 16 -16.68 29.86 2.36
CA GLU A 16 -17.89 29.76 3.17
C GLU A 16 -18.00 28.38 3.82
N TYR A 17 -18.36 28.34 5.10
CA TYR A 17 -18.64 27.09 5.79
C TYR A 17 -20.00 26.53 5.34
N LYS A 18 -20.02 25.28 4.88
CA LYS A 18 -21.24 24.54 4.57
C LYS A 18 -21.46 23.41 5.59
N PRO A 19 -22.55 23.45 6.39
CA PRO A 19 -22.89 22.37 7.30
C PRO A 19 -23.08 21.04 6.56
N GLY A 20 -22.67 19.92 7.16
CA GLY A 20 -22.66 18.60 6.53
C GLY A 20 -24.00 18.17 5.90
N LYS A 21 -25.15 18.52 6.53
CA LYS A 21 -26.49 18.24 5.97
C LYS A 21 -26.75 18.90 4.61
N GLN A 22 -26.12 20.04 4.34
CA GLN A 22 -26.22 20.78 3.07
C GLN A 22 -25.08 20.41 2.10
N ASN A 23 -24.05 19.70 2.58
CA ASN A 23 -22.92 19.24 1.78
C ASN A 23 -23.09 17.81 1.27
N ALA A 24 -24.30 17.25 1.30
CA ALA A 24 -24.59 15.85 1.02
C ALA A 24 -24.10 15.39 -0.37
N LEU A 25 -24.11 16.27 -1.38
CA LEU A 25 -23.62 15.92 -2.72
C LEU A 25 -22.09 15.77 -2.76
N ALA A 26 -21.37 16.74 -2.21
CA ALA A 26 -19.90 16.66 -2.15
C ALA A 26 -19.45 15.53 -1.22
N ASP A 27 -20.20 15.28 -0.13
CA ASP A 27 -19.96 14.18 0.80
C ASP A 27 -20.24 12.82 0.15
N ALA A 28 -21.30 12.68 -0.64
CA ALA A 28 -21.57 11.45 -1.39
C ALA A 28 -20.50 11.17 -2.46
N LEU A 29 -19.95 12.21 -3.09
CA LEU A 29 -18.87 12.08 -4.07
C LEU A 29 -17.47 11.90 -3.44
N SER A 30 -17.27 12.38 -2.21
CA SER A 30 -16.02 12.20 -1.48
C SER A 30 -15.94 10.83 -0.81
N ARG A 31 -17.09 10.25 -0.43
CA ARG A 31 -17.18 8.88 0.06
C ARG A 31 -16.74 7.91 -1.04
N ARG A 32 -15.78 7.05 -0.71
CA ARG A 32 -15.18 6.04 -1.59
C ARG A 32 -15.51 4.64 -1.07
N PRO A 33 -16.77 4.17 -1.17
CA PRO A 33 -17.15 2.84 -0.70
C PRO A 33 -16.44 1.71 -1.48
N ASP A 34 -15.97 2.01 -2.69
CA ASP A 34 -15.06 1.19 -3.49
C ASP A 34 -13.75 0.86 -2.77
N TYR A 35 -13.26 1.72 -1.87
CA TYR A 35 -12.05 1.42 -1.08
C TYR A 35 -12.27 0.29 -0.06
N GLU A 36 -13.42 0.29 0.63
CA GLU A 36 -13.75 -0.78 1.58
C GLU A 36 -14.03 -2.11 0.84
N LEU A 37 -14.71 -2.05 -0.31
CA LEU A 37 -14.98 -3.23 -1.14
C LEU A 37 -13.71 -3.78 -1.81
N ALA A 38 -12.79 -2.92 -2.26
CA ALA A 38 -11.50 -3.35 -2.78
C ALA A 38 -10.67 -4.04 -1.68
N HIS A 39 -10.73 -3.55 -0.44
CA HIS A 39 -10.09 -4.20 0.70
C HIS A 39 -10.69 -5.59 0.98
N LEU A 40 -12.02 -5.75 0.92
CA LEU A 40 -12.69 -7.03 1.09
C LEU A 40 -12.42 -8.03 -0.05
N ALA A 41 -12.41 -7.57 -1.31
CA ALA A 41 -12.04 -8.42 -2.44
C ALA A 41 -10.58 -8.88 -2.37
N TYR A 42 -9.71 -8.05 -1.79
CA TYR A 42 -8.33 -8.44 -1.47
C TYR A 42 -8.25 -9.53 -0.40
N LEU A 43 -9.17 -9.54 0.57
CA LEU A 43 -9.23 -10.54 1.64
C LEU A 43 -9.72 -11.91 1.14
N GLU A 44 -10.54 -11.96 0.08
CA GLU A 44 -10.92 -13.21 -0.61
C GLU A 44 -9.89 -13.65 -1.66
N SER A 45 -9.02 -12.74 -2.09
CA SER A 45 -7.92 -13.07 -3.00
C SER A 45 -6.83 -13.88 -2.28
N PRO A 46 -6.29 -14.96 -2.88
CA PRO A 46 -5.14 -15.66 -2.32
C PRO A 46 -3.84 -14.87 -2.47
N LEU A 47 -3.86 -13.63 -2.99
CA LEU A 47 -2.64 -12.86 -3.24
C LEU A 47 -1.76 -12.69 -2.00
N TYR A 48 -2.34 -12.37 -0.84
CA TYR A 48 -1.57 -12.24 0.40
C TYR A 48 -0.98 -13.58 0.86
N GLU A 49 -1.70 -14.68 0.69
CA GLU A 49 -1.19 -16.03 0.95
C GLU A 49 0.01 -16.34 0.05
N LEU A 50 -0.12 -16.07 -1.25
CA LEU A 50 0.93 -16.33 -2.23
C LEU A 50 2.17 -15.47 -2.00
N ILE A 51 2.01 -14.19 -1.63
CA ILE A 51 3.13 -13.32 -1.25
C ILE A 51 3.86 -13.90 -0.04
N ARG A 52 3.12 -14.36 0.97
CA ARG A 52 3.71 -14.93 2.19
C ARG A 52 4.50 -16.20 1.89
N GLU A 53 3.94 -17.10 1.09
CA GLU A 53 4.58 -18.34 0.68
C GLU A 53 5.86 -18.06 -0.13
N ALA A 54 5.81 -17.07 -1.02
CA ALA A 54 6.94 -16.72 -1.88
C ALA A 54 8.13 -16.13 -1.12
N TYR A 55 7.96 -15.59 0.09
CA TYR A 55 9.12 -15.18 0.91
C TYR A 55 10.08 -16.32 1.18
N ALA A 56 9.61 -17.57 1.27
CA ALA A 56 10.48 -18.73 1.49
C ALA A 56 11.44 -19.00 0.31
N GLY A 57 11.14 -18.48 -0.89
CA GLY A 57 11.98 -18.59 -2.08
C GLY A 57 12.98 -17.44 -2.26
N ASP A 58 12.93 -16.41 -1.40
CA ASP A 58 13.83 -15.25 -1.45
C ASP A 58 14.66 -15.19 -0.15
N ASP A 59 15.92 -15.59 -0.22
CA ASP A 59 16.82 -15.67 0.96
C ASP A 59 16.97 -14.31 1.70
N ASP A 60 16.89 -13.18 0.98
CA ASP A 60 17.01 -11.84 1.61
C ASP A 60 15.75 -11.56 2.44
N LEU A 61 14.56 -11.86 1.88
CA LEU A 61 13.27 -11.63 2.55
C LEU A 61 12.97 -12.68 3.63
N ALA A 62 13.28 -13.95 3.40
CA ALA A 62 13.07 -15.05 4.34
C ALA A 62 13.75 -14.75 5.70
N GLY A 63 15.02 -14.33 5.67
CA GLY A 63 15.76 -13.99 6.88
C GLY A 63 15.17 -12.79 7.63
N LEU A 64 14.65 -11.80 6.92
CA LEU A 64 13.97 -10.64 7.53
C LEU A 64 12.65 -11.06 8.20
N VAL A 65 11.84 -11.84 7.50
CA VAL A 65 10.56 -12.35 8.03
C VAL A 65 10.81 -13.18 9.28
N GLU A 66 11.78 -14.08 9.25
CA GLU A 66 12.11 -14.94 10.39
C GLU A 66 12.59 -14.13 11.61
N ALA A 67 13.53 -13.20 11.40
CA ALA A 67 14.08 -12.37 12.48
C ALA A 67 13.03 -11.46 13.14
N LEU A 68 12.08 -10.95 12.35
CA LEU A 68 11.02 -10.05 12.85
C LEU A 68 9.81 -10.79 13.42
N SER A 69 9.52 -12.00 12.95
CA SER A 69 8.40 -12.81 13.46
C SER A 69 8.71 -13.45 14.81
N ALA A 70 9.97 -13.74 15.11
CA ALA A 70 10.39 -14.40 16.33
C ALA A 70 11.59 -13.67 16.98
N PRO A 71 11.36 -12.52 17.67
CA PRO A 71 12.44 -11.68 18.19
C PRO A 71 13.34 -12.36 19.24
N ASN A 72 12.88 -13.47 19.84
CA ASN A 72 13.65 -14.26 20.80
C ASN A 72 14.49 -15.38 20.15
N LYS A 73 14.36 -15.59 18.84
CA LYS A 73 15.13 -16.59 18.09
C LYS A 73 16.43 -15.94 17.60
N VAL A 74 17.55 -16.62 17.80
CA VAL A 74 18.82 -16.19 17.21
C VAL A 74 18.78 -16.54 15.72
N VAL A 75 18.62 -15.50 14.89
CA VAL A 75 18.66 -15.60 13.43
C VAL A 75 19.93 -14.93 12.94
N GLU A 76 20.74 -15.66 12.18
CA GLU A 76 21.95 -15.10 11.54
C GLU A 76 21.55 -14.25 10.34
N LEU A 77 21.61 -12.94 10.50
CA LEU A 77 21.35 -11.97 9.44
C LEU A 77 22.64 -11.59 8.72
N THR A 78 22.57 -11.39 7.41
CA THR A 78 23.67 -10.76 6.65
C THR A 78 23.87 -9.30 7.07
N ALA A 79 25.05 -8.73 6.78
CA ALA A 79 25.31 -7.30 7.04
C ALA A 79 24.28 -6.38 6.34
N ARG A 80 23.86 -6.76 5.13
CA ARG A 80 22.82 -6.07 4.35
C ARG A 80 21.48 -6.07 5.10
N GLN A 81 21.00 -7.24 5.53
CA GLN A 81 19.74 -7.36 6.26
C GLN A 81 19.76 -6.56 7.56
N ARG A 82 20.83 -6.68 8.37
CA ARG A 82 20.98 -5.91 9.63
C ARG A 82 20.91 -4.40 9.40
N SER A 83 21.58 -3.89 8.37
CA SER A 83 21.61 -2.45 8.09
C SER A 83 20.24 -1.84 7.75
N ARG A 84 19.31 -2.65 7.24
CA ARG A 84 17.98 -2.19 6.78
C ARG A 84 16.83 -2.69 7.64
N LEU A 85 17.08 -3.54 8.64
CA LEU A 85 16.04 -4.17 9.47
C LEU A 85 15.08 -3.16 10.11
N HIS A 86 15.58 -1.99 10.52
CA HIS A 86 14.78 -0.90 11.12
C HIS A 86 13.68 -0.34 10.20
N ARG A 87 13.75 -0.64 8.89
CA ARG A 87 12.76 -0.22 7.89
C ARG A 87 11.65 -1.24 7.70
N TYR A 88 11.75 -2.39 8.35
CA TYR A 88 10.84 -3.50 8.14
C TYR A 88 10.08 -3.85 9.42
N SER A 89 8.84 -4.29 9.24
CA SER A 89 8.01 -4.90 10.27
C SER A 89 7.27 -6.09 9.68
N VAL A 90 6.81 -7.01 10.53
CA VAL A 90 5.98 -8.14 10.11
C VAL A 90 4.63 -8.07 10.80
N VAL A 91 3.57 -8.25 10.01
CA VAL A 91 2.19 -8.35 10.49
C VAL A 91 1.54 -9.53 9.77
N GLU A 92 1.03 -10.51 10.52
CA GLU A 92 0.38 -11.71 9.97
C GLU A 92 1.22 -12.46 8.90
N GLY A 93 2.54 -12.44 9.07
CA GLY A 93 3.50 -13.07 8.16
C GLY A 93 3.84 -12.25 6.91
N LEU A 94 3.19 -11.11 6.69
CA LEU A 94 3.52 -10.17 5.61
C LEU A 94 4.62 -9.21 6.06
N LEU A 95 5.62 -9.01 5.19
CA LEU A 95 6.70 -8.07 5.44
C LEU A 95 6.29 -6.68 4.94
N TYR A 96 6.31 -5.70 5.83
CA TYR A 96 6.05 -4.30 5.52
C TYR A 96 7.36 -3.52 5.48
N CYS A 97 7.54 -2.66 4.47
CA CYS A 97 8.66 -1.74 4.35
C CYS A 97 8.21 -0.29 4.49
N GLN A 98 8.94 0.46 5.32
CA GLN A 98 8.84 1.90 5.45
C GLN A 98 10.20 2.52 5.13
N VAL A 99 10.26 3.31 4.04
CA VAL A 99 11.53 3.85 3.53
C VAL A 99 11.96 5.09 4.29
N GLU A 100 11.01 5.97 4.59
CA GLU A 100 11.22 7.22 5.30
C GLU A 100 10.23 7.36 6.48
N GLY A 101 10.58 8.18 7.48
CA GLY A 101 9.83 8.34 8.74
C GLY A 101 8.42 8.95 8.62
N GLY A 102 7.86 9.06 7.42
CA GLY A 102 6.49 9.49 7.17
C GLY A 102 5.77 8.73 6.05
N ASP A 103 6.41 7.73 5.44
CA ASP A 103 5.76 6.86 4.47
C ASP A 103 4.80 5.89 5.18
N GLU A 104 3.65 5.63 4.57
CA GLU A 104 2.80 4.51 5.00
C GLU A 104 3.55 3.19 4.75
N PRO A 105 3.48 2.23 5.68
CA PRO A 105 4.11 0.93 5.52
C PRO A 105 3.48 0.17 4.35
N ARG A 106 4.31 -0.35 3.46
CA ARG A 106 3.89 -1.06 2.24
C ARG A 106 4.32 -2.51 2.26
N ILE A 107 3.48 -3.40 1.76
CA ILE A 107 3.78 -4.83 1.67
C ILE A 107 4.87 -5.05 0.64
N VAL A 108 5.94 -5.73 1.04
CA VAL A 108 7.05 -6.09 0.15
C VAL A 108 6.61 -7.25 -0.73
N VAL A 109 6.61 -7.03 -2.04
CA VAL A 109 6.36 -8.10 -3.01
C VAL A 109 7.70 -8.73 -3.40
N PRO A 110 7.87 -10.06 -3.28
CA PRO A 110 9.06 -10.73 -3.78
C PRO A 110 9.29 -10.43 -5.26
N ASN A 111 10.55 -10.52 -5.73
CA ASN A 111 10.87 -10.31 -7.13
C ASN A 111 10.50 -11.53 -8.00
N ASP A 112 9.22 -11.90 -7.94
CA ASP A 112 8.56 -12.94 -8.72
C ASP A 112 7.66 -12.25 -9.75
N GLU A 113 7.87 -12.56 -11.03
CA GLU A 113 7.14 -11.91 -12.13
C GLU A 113 5.64 -12.24 -12.06
N ASP A 114 5.25 -13.48 -11.74
CA ASP A 114 3.84 -13.88 -11.71
C ASP A 114 3.08 -13.17 -10.57
N LEU A 115 3.72 -13.02 -9.41
CA LEU A 115 3.17 -12.24 -8.30
C LEU A 115 3.03 -10.76 -8.65
N ARG A 116 4.05 -10.16 -9.27
CA ARG A 116 4.00 -8.75 -9.68
C ARG A 116 2.90 -8.51 -10.73
N HIS A 117 2.74 -9.43 -11.69
CA HIS A 117 1.63 -9.39 -12.65
C HIS A 117 0.28 -9.53 -11.94
N ARG A 118 0.18 -10.41 -10.93
CA ARG A 118 -1.05 -10.58 -10.17
C ARG A 118 -1.44 -9.34 -9.37
N VAL A 119 -0.49 -8.68 -8.72
CA VAL A 119 -0.72 -7.39 -8.04
C VAL A 119 -1.27 -6.35 -9.02
N LEU A 120 -0.70 -6.27 -10.22
CA LEU A 120 -1.16 -5.36 -11.27
C LEU A 120 -2.56 -5.72 -11.77
N TYR A 121 -2.81 -7.01 -12.02
CA TYR A 121 -4.12 -7.52 -12.43
C TYR A 121 -5.19 -7.20 -11.38
N GLU A 122 -4.91 -7.40 -10.10
CA GLU A 122 -5.87 -7.11 -9.04
C GLU A 122 -6.17 -5.62 -8.93
N ALA A 123 -5.18 -4.77 -9.22
CA ALA A 123 -5.33 -3.32 -9.22
C ALA A 123 -5.96 -2.73 -10.50
N HIS A 124 -6.06 -3.49 -11.60
CA HIS A 124 -6.51 -2.97 -12.90
C HIS A 124 -7.69 -3.73 -13.52
N ASP A 125 -7.74 -5.05 -13.36
CA ASP A 125 -8.60 -5.94 -14.12
C ASP A 125 -9.71 -6.57 -13.27
N THR A 126 -9.66 -6.41 -11.95
CA THR A 126 -10.77 -6.84 -11.09
C THR A 126 -12.01 -5.98 -11.33
N PRO A 127 -13.23 -6.54 -11.21
CA PRO A 127 -14.48 -5.81 -11.41
C PRO A 127 -14.64 -4.55 -10.54
N LEU A 128 -13.93 -4.51 -9.41
CA LEU A 128 -13.95 -3.41 -8.43
C LEU A 128 -12.91 -2.31 -8.73
N SER A 129 -11.91 -2.58 -9.57
CA SER A 129 -10.80 -1.66 -9.83
C SER A 129 -11.17 -0.49 -10.74
N GLY A 130 -12.32 -0.56 -11.43
CA GLY A 130 -12.78 0.48 -12.36
C GLY A 130 -11.92 0.64 -13.63
N HIS A 131 -10.98 -0.28 -13.89
CA HIS A 131 -10.09 -0.27 -15.07
C HIS A 131 -9.39 1.07 -15.28
N LEU A 132 -8.78 1.56 -14.21
CA LEU A 132 -8.13 2.87 -14.21
C LEU A 132 -6.94 2.89 -15.18
N GLY A 133 -6.73 4.03 -15.85
CA GLY A 133 -5.54 4.20 -16.70
C GLY A 133 -4.22 4.09 -15.92
N ARG A 134 -3.13 3.78 -16.64
CA ARG A 134 -1.79 3.45 -16.11
C ARG A 134 -1.35 4.22 -14.86
N GLU A 135 -1.38 5.55 -14.89
CA GLU A 135 -0.89 6.39 -13.78
C GLU A 135 -1.68 6.17 -12.49
N LYS A 136 -2.99 5.95 -12.61
CA LYS A 136 -3.86 5.70 -11.46
C LYS A 136 -3.65 4.30 -10.90
N THR A 137 -3.49 3.29 -11.75
CA THR A 137 -3.14 1.92 -11.33
C THR A 137 -1.80 1.92 -10.62
N TYR A 138 -0.78 2.56 -11.20
CA TYR A 138 0.54 2.68 -10.57
C TYR A 138 0.45 3.35 -9.20
N THR A 139 -0.25 4.48 -9.12
CA THR A 139 -0.46 5.19 -7.85
C THR A 139 -1.18 4.32 -6.82
N SER A 140 -2.15 3.50 -7.25
CA SER A 140 -2.86 2.57 -6.36
C SER A 140 -1.95 1.46 -5.84
N VAL A 141 -1.16 0.84 -6.71
CA VAL A 141 -0.21 -0.22 -6.35
C VAL A 141 0.89 0.33 -5.44
N ALA A 142 1.52 1.43 -5.82
CA ALA A 142 2.65 2.03 -5.09
C ALA A 142 2.28 2.62 -3.71
N ARG A 143 0.97 2.71 -3.40
CA ARG A 143 0.47 3.04 -2.06
C ARG A 143 0.49 1.85 -1.12
N ASN A 144 0.25 0.64 -1.63
CA ASN A 144 0.07 -0.56 -0.81
C ASN A 144 1.26 -1.51 -0.89
N PHE A 145 2.00 -1.50 -2.00
CA PHE A 145 3.07 -2.45 -2.31
C PHE A 145 4.41 -1.74 -2.54
N TRP A 146 5.48 -2.41 -2.13
CA TRP A 146 6.87 -2.02 -2.31
C TRP A 146 7.61 -3.05 -3.18
#